data_AF-A0A840XYD6-F1
#
_entry.id   AF-A0A840XYD6-F1
#
_cell.length_a   1.000
_cell.length_b   1.000
_cell.length_c   1.000
_cell.angle_alpha   90.00
_cell.angle_beta   90.00
_cell.angle_gamma   90.00
#
_symmetry.space_group_name_H-M   'P 1'
#
loop_
_entity.id
_entity.type
_entity.pdbx_description
1 polymer ?
#
loop_
_entity_poly.entity_id
_entity_poly.type
_entity_poly.pdbx_seq_one_letter_code
_entity_poly.pdbx_strand_id
1 'polypeptide(L)'
;MSGSSPHPGMSDTAAMMHYDANKRSVLVGYILWFFLGWFAVHRFYAGRTMSGLVMLAVSLVSWALTAVAIGYLGLGLIGLWLLLDLFLIPGMIRSYNREIIASLGR
;
A
#
# COMPACT_ATOMS: atom_id res chain seq x y z
N MET A 1 2.82 47.99 -5.71
CA MET A 1 3.36 46.69 -5.25
C MET A 1 2.80 45.62 -6.16
N SER A 2 3.49 45.36 -7.27
CA SER A 2 3.06 44.40 -8.29
C SER A 2 3.38 43.00 -7.80
N GLY A 3 2.36 42.19 -7.49
CA GLY A 3 2.54 40.79 -7.15
C GLY A 3 3.07 40.05 -8.37
N SER A 4 4.32 39.63 -8.30
CA SER A 4 4.91 38.72 -9.28
C SER A 4 4.26 37.36 -9.12
N SER A 5 3.24 37.10 -9.93
CA SER A 5 2.66 35.76 -10.09
C SER A 5 3.76 34.78 -10.48
N PRO A 6 3.97 33.67 -9.75
CA PRO A 6 4.88 32.61 -10.17
C PRO A 6 4.38 32.05 -11.50
N HIS A 7 5.21 32.15 -12.56
CA HIS A 7 4.94 31.48 -13.83
C HIS A 7 5.34 30.00 -13.64
N PRO A 8 4.41 29.03 -13.71
CA PRO A 8 4.77 27.62 -13.55
C PRO A 8 5.70 27.24 -14.70
N GLY A 9 6.95 26.92 -14.38
CA GLY A 9 7.93 26.47 -15.37
C GLY A 9 7.53 25.09 -15.90
N MET A 10 8.01 24.70 -17.09
CA MET A 10 7.80 23.36 -17.63
C MET A 10 8.26 22.24 -16.67
N SER A 11 9.17 22.57 -15.73
CA SER A 11 9.59 21.73 -14.60
C SER A 11 8.46 21.41 -13.61
N ASP A 12 7.58 22.37 -13.32
CA ASP A 12 6.50 22.22 -12.35
C ASP A 12 5.39 21.36 -12.94
N THR A 13 5.11 21.54 -14.24
CA THR A 13 4.20 20.69 -15.00
C THR A 13 4.71 19.25 -15.06
N ALA A 14 6.00 19.04 -15.31
CA ALA A 14 6.61 17.72 -15.28
C ALA A 14 6.52 17.08 -13.89
N ALA A 15 6.81 17.83 -12.82
CA ALA A 15 6.70 17.38 -11.44
C ALA A 15 5.26 16.97 -11.08
N MET A 16 4.25 17.75 -11.49
CA MET A 16 2.84 17.40 -11.30
C MET A 16 2.42 16.16 -12.10
N MET A 17 2.90 16.01 -13.34
CA MET A 17 2.65 14.79 -14.13
C MET A 17 3.29 13.55 -13.49
N HIS A 18 4.50 13.69 -12.92
CA HIS A 18 5.15 12.63 -12.17
C HIS A 18 4.39 12.27 -10.88
N TYR A 19 3.77 13.24 -10.21
CA TYR A 19 2.89 12.99 -9.06
C TYR A 19 1.62 12.22 -9.46
N ASP A 20 0.91 12.71 -10.49
CA ASP A 20 -0.34 12.12 -10.94
C ASP A 20 -0.18 10.69 -11.46
N ALA A 21 0.97 10.38 -12.06
CA ALA A 21 1.31 9.03 -12.51
C ALA A 21 1.59 8.05 -11.36
N ASN A 22 2.14 8.54 -10.24
CA ASN A 22 2.60 7.68 -9.13
C ASN A 22 1.64 7.64 -7.93
N LYS A 23 0.63 8.52 -7.88
CA LYS A 23 -0.35 8.52 -6.79
C LYS A 23 -1.07 7.18 -6.71
N ARG A 24 -1.13 6.61 -5.50
CA ARG A 24 -1.84 5.36 -5.23
C ARG A 24 -3.25 5.65 -4.71
N SER A 25 -4.22 4.83 -5.12
CA SER A 25 -5.62 4.98 -4.72
C SER A 25 -6.00 4.00 -3.62
N VAL A 26 -6.70 4.52 -2.59
CA VAL A 26 -7.22 3.72 -1.48
C VAL A 26 -8.22 2.67 -1.96
N LEU A 27 -9.04 3.02 -2.95
CA LEU A 27 -10.00 2.10 -3.54
C LEU A 27 -9.31 0.89 -4.18
N VAL A 28 -8.23 1.12 -4.92
CA VAL A 28 -7.42 0.02 -5.50
C VAL A 28 -6.83 -0.84 -4.38
N GLY A 29 -6.35 -0.22 -3.31
CA GLY A 29 -5.91 -0.94 -2.10
C GLY A 29 -6.97 -1.90 -1.53
N TYR A 30 -8.23 -1.46 -1.45
CA TYR A 30 -9.33 -2.32 -0.98
C TYR A 30 -9.71 -3.42 -1.97
N ILE A 31 -9.68 -3.14 -3.28
CA ILE A 31 -9.92 -4.15 -4.31
C ILE A 31 -8.86 -5.25 -4.22
N LEU A 32 -7.58 -4.88 -4.13
CA LEU A 32 -6.48 -5.83 -3.95
C LEU A 32 -6.63 -6.62 -2.64
N TRP A 33 -7.06 -5.97 -1.55
CA TRP A 33 -7.27 -6.64 -0.28
C TRP A 33 -8.41 -7.66 -0.34
N PHE A 34 -9.51 -7.33 -1.02
CA PHE A 34 -10.67 -8.21 -1.12
C PHE A 34 -10.38 -9.46 -1.96
N PHE A 35 -9.71 -9.30 -3.11
CA PHE A 35 -9.43 -10.43 -4.02
C PHE A 35 -8.14 -11.18 -3.65
N LEU A 36 -7.08 -10.46 -3.28
CA LEU A 36 -5.72 -11.00 -3.08
C LEU A 36 -5.20 -10.79 -1.65
N GLY A 37 -6.07 -10.55 -0.67
CA GLY A 37 -5.68 -10.36 0.74
C GLY A 37 -4.85 -11.50 1.29
N TRP A 38 -5.23 -12.75 0.99
CA TRP A 38 -4.49 -13.96 1.40
C TRP A 38 -3.06 -14.03 0.84
N PHE A 39 -2.81 -13.41 -0.31
CA PHE A 39 -1.50 -13.31 -0.97
C PHE A 39 -0.74 -12.02 -0.59
N ALA A 40 -1.27 -11.21 0.33
CA ALA A 40 -0.66 -9.97 0.82
C ALA A 40 -0.37 -8.90 -0.26
N VAL A 41 -1.01 -8.96 -1.42
CA VAL A 41 -0.73 -8.07 -2.57
C VAL A 41 -1.10 -6.61 -2.32
N HIS A 42 -2.12 -6.36 -1.50
CA HIS A 42 -2.49 -5.00 -1.07
C HIS A 42 -1.35 -4.28 -0.32
N ARG A 43 -0.52 -5.02 0.42
CA ARG A 43 0.62 -4.45 1.16
C ARG A 43 1.79 -4.07 0.24
N PHE A 44 2.01 -4.85 -0.81
CA PHE A 44 2.99 -4.50 -1.85
C PHE A 44 2.56 -3.24 -2.61
N TYR A 45 1.27 -3.12 -2.94
CA TYR A 45 0.73 -1.90 -3.57
C TYR A 45 0.85 -0.66 -2.69
N ALA A 46 0.69 -0.82 -1.37
CA ALA A 46 0.81 0.27 -0.40
C ALA A 46 2.27 0.65 -0.06
N GLY A 47 3.27 0.11 -0.78
CA GLY A 47 4.69 0.43 -0.58
C GLY A 47 5.32 -0.26 0.63
N ARG A 48 4.65 -1.24 1.24
CA ARG A 48 5.04 -1.91 2.48
C ARG A 48 5.56 -3.33 2.23
N THR A 49 6.54 -3.44 1.33
CA THR A 49 7.11 -4.68 0.79
C THR A 49 7.57 -5.66 1.87
N MET A 50 8.33 -5.20 2.87
CA MET A 50 8.85 -6.08 3.94
C MET A 50 7.72 -6.74 4.73
N SER A 51 6.73 -5.96 5.17
CA SER A 51 5.58 -6.52 5.88
C SER A 51 4.68 -7.37 4.97
N GLY A 52 4.62 -7.08 3.67
CA GLY A 52 3.89 -7.90 2.70
C GLY A 52 4.54 -9.26 2.51
N LEU A 53 5.87 -9.30 2.46
CA LEU A 53 6.64 -10.54 2.36
C LEU A 53 6.50 -11.41 3.61
N VAL A 54 6.54 -10.82 4.80
CA VAL A 54 6.28 -11.55 6.06
C VAL A 54 4.88 -12.15 6.06
N MET A 55 3.86 -11.36 5.69
CA MET A 55 2.49 -11.85 5.63
C MET A 55 2.33 -12.97 4.60
N LEU A 56 2.96 -12.86 3.43
CA LEU A 56 2.97 -13.91 2.41
C LEU A 56 3.64 -15.19 2.90
N ALA A 57 4.79 -15.09 3.56
CA ALA A 57 5.49 -16.24 4.12
C ALA A 57 4.65 -16.95 5.20
N VAL A 58 4.04 -16.18 6.11
CA VAL A 58 3.13 -16.72 7.14
C VAL A 58 1.91 -17.37 6.48
N SER A 59 1.34 -16.75 5.44
CA SER A 59 0.23 -17.34 4.66
C SER A 59 0.61 -18.66 4.02
N LEU A 60 1.75 -18.74 3.32
CA LEU A 60 2.20 -19.97 2.66
C LEU A 60 2.49 -21.09 3.66
N VAL A 61 3.17 -20.76 4.76
CA VAL A 61 3.47 -21.72 5.84
C VAL A 61 2.17 -22.20 6.50
N SER A 62 1.23 -21.30 6.78
CA SER A 62 -0.08 -21.64 7.35
C SER A 62 -0.86 -22.56 6.42
N TRP A 63 -0.91 -22.24 5.13
CA TRP A 63 -1.55 -23.07 4.10
C TRP A 63 -0.95 -24.49 4.05
N ALA A 64 0.38 -24.61 4.05
CA ALA A 64 1.07 -25.91 4.07
C ALA A 64 0.77 -26.71 5.34
N LEU A 65 0.73 -26.05 6.51
CA LEU A 65 0.43 -26.68 7.80
C LEU A 65 -1.05 -27.05 7.99
N THR A 66 -1.96 -26.54 7.16
CA THR A 66 -3.40 -26.84 7.26
C THR A 66 -3.67 -28.33 7.10
N ALA A 67 -2.84 -29.05 6.33
CA ALA A 67 -2.94 -30.50 6.15
C ALA A 67 -2.84 -31.29 7.47
N VAL A 68 -2.19 -30.72 8.49
CA VAL A 68 -1.99 -31.33 9.82
C VAL A 68 -2.87 -30.66 10.89
N ALA A 69 -3.91 -29.92 10.49
CA ALA A 69 -4.79 -29.10 11.33
C ALA A 69 -4.13 -27.94 12.12
N ILE A 70 -2.81 -27.93 12.27
CA ILE A 70 -2.06 -26.84 12.92
C ILE A 70 -2.19 -25.52 12.14
N GLY A 71 -2.30 -25.59 10.81
CA GLY A 71 -2.42 -24.41 9.94
C GLY A 71 -3.66 -23.55 10.19
N TYR A 72 -4.74 -24.10 10.78
CA TYR A 72 -5.95 -23.31 11.08
C TYR A 72 -5.69 -22.17 12.06
N LEU A 73 -4.75 -22.34 13.01
CA LEU A 73 -4.35 -21.26 13.91
C LEU A 73 -3.66 -20.12 13.15
N GLY A 74 -2.80 -20.46 12.20
CA GLY A 74 -2.13 -19.49 11.32
C GLY A 74 -3.11 -18.77 10.40
N LEU A 75 -4.06 -19.49 9.81
CA LEU A 75 -5.14 -18.90 8.99
C LEU A 75 -6.03 -17.95 9.81
N GLY A 76 -6.33 -18.29 11.07
CA GLY A 76 -7.06 -17.40 11.99
C GLY A 76 -6.28 -16.12 12.30
N LEU A 77 -4.97 -16.23 12.54
CA LEU A 77 -4.10 -15.07 12.74
C LEU A 77 -4.05 -14.17 11.49
N ILE A 78 -3.93 -14.76 10.29
CA ILE A 78 -3.95 -14.01 9.03
C ILE A 78 -5.32 -13.36 8.81
N GLY A 79 -6.42 -14.04 9.13
CA GLY A 79 -7.76 -13.48 9.07
C GLY A 79 -7.90 -12.25 9.98
N LEU A 80 -7.41 -12.34 11.23
CA LEU A 80 -7.38 -11.19 12.14
C LEU A 80 -6.48 -10.07 11.61
N TRP A 81 -5.32 -10.41 11.05
CA TRP A 81 -4.43 -9.44 10.42
C TRP A 81 -5.12 -8.74 9.23
N LEU A 82 -5.84 -9.47 8.38
CA LEU A 82 -6.60 -8.88 7.28
C LEU A 82 -7.68 -7.91 7.76
N LEU A 83 -8.31 -8.18 8.91
CA LEU A 83 -9.24 -7.22 9.54
C LEU A 83 -8.52 -5.95 10.00
N LEU A 84 -7.34 -6.07 10.63
CA LEU A 84 -6.52 -4.91 10.98
C LEU A 84 -6.12 -4.11 9.74
N ASP A 85 -5.80 -4.80 8.64
CA ASP A 85 -5.40 -4.16 7.39
C ASP A 85 -6.48 -3.25 6.80
N LEU A 86 -7.76 -3.54 7.04
CA LEU A 86 -8.86 -2.65 6.63
C LEU A 86 -8.65 -1.22 7.16
N PHE A 87 -8.14 -1.10 8.39
CA PHE A 87 -7.83 0.19 9.01
C PHE A 87 -6.44 0.72 8.61
N LEU A 88 -5.47 -0.16 8.33
CA LEU A 88 -4.10 0.25 7.99
C LEU A 88 -3.96 0.72 6.53
N ILE A 89 -4.68 0.12 5.57
CA ILE A 89 -4.64 0.46 4.13
C ILE A 89 -4.75 1.97 3.87
N PRO A 90 -5.76 2.69 4.39
CA PRO A 90 -5.88 4.13 4.15
C PRO A 90 -4.70 4.91 4.76
N GLY A 91 -4.15 4.45 5.89
CA GLY A 91 -2.97 5.05 6.51
C GLY A 91 -1.69 4.86 5.69
N MET A 92 -1.48 3.66 5.16
CA MET A 92 -0.30 3.33 4.35
C MET A 92 -0.30 4.11 3.03
N ILE A 93 -1.43 4.15 2.33
CA ILE A 93 -1.54 4.85 1.03
C ILE A 93 -1.38 6.35 1.19
N ARG A 94 -1.96 6.96 2.23
CA ARG A 94 -1.71 8.37 2.54
C ARG A 94 -0.25 8.67 2.85
N SER A 95 0.44 7.75 3.54
CA SER A 95 1.85 7.92 3.88
C SER A 95 2.72 7.86 2.63
N TYR A 96 2.46 6.90 1.74
CA TYR A 96 3.16 6.76 0.46
C TYR A 96 2.95 7.99 -0.43
N ASN A 97 1.72 8.46 -0.59
CA ASN A 97 1.43 9.64 -1.42
C ASN A 97 2.09 10.92 -0.86
N ARG A 98 2.18 11.09 0.47
CA ARG A 98 2.89 12.23 1.09
C ARG A 98 4.39 12.20 0.81
N GLU A 99 5.00 11.03 0.78
CA GLU A 99 6.43 10.87 0.49
C GLU A 99 6.76 11.27 -0.95
N ILE A 100 5.88 10.93 -1.91
CA ILE A 100 6.00 11.40 -3.30
C ILE A 100 5.99 12.93 -3.34
N ILE A 101 5.05 13.58 -2.66
CA ILE A 101 4.96 15.06 -2.62
C ILE A 101 6.26 15.67 -2.05
N ALA A 102 6.80 15.11 -0.96
CA ALA A 102 8.04 15.58 -0.35
C ALA A 102 9.27 15.41 -1.26
N SER A 103 9.25 14.44 -2.17
CA SER A 103 10.33 14.24 -3.15
C SER A 103 10.31 15.24 -4.31
N LEU A 104 9.17 15.87 -4.58
CA LEU A 104 9.01 16.86 -5.65
C LEU A 104 9.38 18.29 -5.23
N GLY A 105 9.48 18.54 -3.92
CA GLY A 105 9.88 19.84 -3.36
C GLY A 105 11.37 19.96 -3.01
N ARG A 106 12.19 18.95 -3.34
CA ARG A 106 13.65 18.97 -3.21
C ARG A 106 14.28 19.07 -4.59
#